data_AF-A0A6G1LPE1-F1
#
_entry.id   AF-A0A6G1LPE1-F1
#
_cell.length_a   1.000
_cell.length_b   1.000
_cell.length_c   1.000
_cell.angle_alpha   90.00
_cell.angle_beta   90.00
_cell.angle_gamma   90.00
#
_symmetry.space_group_name_H-M   'P 1'
#
loop_
_entity.id
_entity.type
_entity.pdbx_description
1 polymer ?
#
loop_
_entity_poly.entity_id
_entity_poly.type
_entity_poly.pdbx_seq_one_letter_code
_entity_poly.pdbx_strand_id
1 'polypeptide(L)'
;MPTAEVFASQLAAEADRKERKSRNPTGKERGRGEDLSGALSKFNICATPSIARLAALTSPCYFHKRFGDAVDIEKVLEEIKADDQLSHSRLMQTAASVREVSRQLQRRPLKRAVKNIMVITKARDNTLVTLTRELADWLLSTPRYGKDIGVNVWVDSKLRKSSRFDCDGLLEKDQRFKDMLRFWTPALCLEQPELFDLVITLGGDGTVLFTSWLFQRIVPPVLAFSLGSLGFLTNFDFARYKEQLNHIMGDPGMRINMRMRFTCTVYRSAASISTAAGSSASLSTKIEGETHEVLNELVIDRGPSSYISSLDLYANDSLLTRISADGIILSTPTGSTAYSLSAGGSLVHPDIPAILLTPICPHTLSFRPMLLNDDMALKVSIPTSGRGGAFVSFDGKGRVELGRGDEVVVRASQYPFPTVMGQPLEWFDSISRTLRWNTRAAEQKGWAGGAAGHGEGDGADLVETESKVKQSEFDIDFADDEVHSRDSGYGGTNSTTGTNSDAERTEKGEWRGGWRYV
;
A
#
# COMPACT_ATOMS: atom_id res chain seq x y z
N MET A 1 7.70 -68.62 29.63
CA MET A 1 8.80 -69.55 29.26
C MET A 1 8.22 -70.62 28.37
N PRO A 2 8.88 -71.06 27.27
CA PRO A 2 10.04 -70.50 26.58
C PRO A 2 9.76 -70.26 25.05
N THR A 3 10.51 -69.34 24.42
CA THR A 3 11.49 -69.56 23.31
C THR A 3 10.90 -69.46 21.89
N ALA A 4 11.35 -68.54 21.02
CA ALA A 4 12.70 -68.45 20.39
C ALA A 4 12.95 -69.70 19.52
N GLU A 5 13.39 -69.68 18.27
CA GLU A 5 14.32 -68.80 17.55
C GLU A 5 14.21 -69.20 16.05
N VAL A 6 14.09 -68.23 15.13
CA VAL A 6 15.10 -67.86 14.11
C VAL A 6 15.26 -68.83 12.94
N PHE A 7 15.03 -68.29 11.73
CA PHE A 7 15.86 -68.33 10.50
C PHE A 7 14.92 -67.99 9.33
N ALA A 8 14.88 -66.76 8.82
CA ALA A 8 15.85 -66.18 7.89
C ALA A 8 16.14 -67.11 6.68
N SER A 9 15.91 -66.56 5.50
CA SER A 9 16.15 -67.10 4.14
C SER A 9 14.93 -67.69 3.42
N GLN A 10 14.83 -67.38 2.13
CA GLN A 10 13.91 -67.94 1.12
C GLN A 10 12.55 -67.26 0.94
N LEU A 11 12.54 -65.93 0.84
CA LEU A 11 11.54 -65.16 0.06
C LEU A 11 12.21 -64.62 -1.22
N ALA A 12 12.82 -65.53 -1.96
CA ALA A 12 13.26 -65.32 -3.34
C ALA A 12 12.86 -66.57 -4.12
N ALA A 13 12.15 -66.35 -5.23
CA ALA A 13 11.59 -67.33 -6.17
C ALA A 13 10.18 -67.85 -5.84
N GLU A 14 9.16 -67.08 -6.23
CA GLU A 14 7.94 -67.66 -6.83
C GLU A 14 7.10 -66.65 -7.63
N ALA A 15 7.79 -65.74 -8.34
CA ALA A 15 7.18 -64.87 -9.35
C ALA A 15 7.42 -65.45 -10.75
N ASP A 16 6.93 -66.67 -10.99
CA ASP A 16 6.89 -67.23 -12.35
C ASP A 16 5.77 -68.27 -12.51
N ARG A 17 4.52 -67.84 -12.38
CA ARG A 17 3.37 -68.65 -12.81
C ARG A 17 2.08 -67.85 -12.93
N LYS A 18 1.93 -67.10 -14.03
CA LYS A 18 0.61 -66.87 -14.68
C LYS A 18 0.75 -66.11 -16.00
N GLU A 19 1.39 -66.74 -16.97
CA GLU A 19 1.07 -66.53 -18.39
C GLU A 19 0.63 -67.87 -18.98
N ARG A 20 -0.65 -67.99 -19.34
CA ARG A 20 -1.15 -68.80 -20.47
C ARG A 20 -2.66 -68.63 -20.65
N LYS A 21 -3.03 -68.38 -21.91
CA LYS A 21 -4.38 -68.21 -22.52
C LYS A 21 -4.81 -66.73 -22.54
N SER A 22 -5.02 -66.06 -23.67
CA SER A 22 -5.46 -66.50 -25.01
C SER A 22 -5.01 -65.54 -26.13
N ARG A 23 -4.82 -66.11 -27.33
CA ARG A 23 -4.40 -65.49 -28.60
C ARG A 23 -5.53 -64.70 -29.31
N ASN A 24 -5.19 -63.49 -29.78
CA ASN A 24 -5.36 -62.86 -31.13
C ASN A 24 -6.76 -62.73 -31.83
N PRO A 25 -6.87 -61.94 -32.93
CA PRO A 25 -6.38 -60.56 -33.20
C PRO A 25 -7.42 -59.68 -33.97
N THR A 26 -7.25 -58.34 -34.04
CA THR A 26 -7.43 -57.52 -35.29
C THR A 26 -7.18 -56.02 -35.05
N GLY A 27 -6.27 -55.43 -35.84
CA GLY A 27 -6.42 -54.09 -36.44
C GLY A 27 -5.85 -52.85 -35.72
N LYS A 28 -4.65 -52.41 -36.16
CA LYS A 28 -4.12 -51.02 -36.32
C LYS A 28 -4.87 -49.87 -35.61
N GLU A 29 -4.24 -48.97 -34.84
CA GLU A 29 -3.22 -48.00 -35.30
C GLU A 29 -2.49 -47.29 -34.12
N ARG A 30 -1.30 -46.75 -34.41
CA ARG A 30 -0.30 -46.16 -33.49
C ARG A 30 -0.71 -44.81 -32.88
N GLY A 31 -0.44 -44.64 -31.59
CA GLY A 31 -0.32 -43.34 -30.91
C GLY A 31 0.34 -43.51 -29.53
N ARG A 32 1.57 -43.02 -29.38
CA ARG A 32 2.52 -43.31 -28.29
C ARG A 32 2.21 -42.46 -27.05
N GLY A 33 1.68 -43.06 -26.00
CA GLY A 33 1.66 -42.50 -24.65
C GLY A 33 2.75 -43.18 -23.81
N GLU A 34 3.85 -42.46 -23.54
CA GLU A 34 4.87 -42.91 -22.59
C GLU A 34 4.47 -42.45 -21.17
N ASP A 35 4.54 -43.41 -20.25
CA ASP A 35 4.13 -43.38 -18.84
C ASP A 35 4.72 -42.21 -18.03
N LEU A 36 3.85 -41.31 -17.56
CA LEU A 36 4.16 -40.25 -16.58
C LEU A 36 4.69 -40.79 -15.23
N SER A 37 4.44 -42.06 -14.92
CA SER A 37 4.85 -42.67 -13.64
C SER A 37 6.36 -42.88 -13.53
N GLY A 38 7.07 -43.06 -14.66
CA GLY A 38 8.52 -43.23 -14.69
C GLY A 38 9.33 -41.94 -14.60
N ALA A 39 8.71 -40.78 -14.88
CA ALA A 39 9.34 -39.47 -14.78
C ALA A 39 9.32 -38.91 -13.35
N LEU A 40 8.30 -39.26 -12.57
CA LEU A 40 8.11 -38.78 -11.19
C LEU A 40 9.07 -39.43 -10.18
N SER A 41 9.56 -40.64 -10.46
CA SER A 41 10.49 -41.35 -9.58
C SER A 41 11.95 -40.85 -9.66
N LYS A 42 12.26 -39.93 -10.59
CA LYS A 42 13.60 -39.33 -10.73
C LYS A 42 13.79 -38.01 -9.97
N PHE A 43 12.74 -37.45 -9.38
CA PHE A 43 12.84 -36.25 -8.54
C PHE A 43 13.01 -36.62 -7.07
N ASN A 44 14.25 -36.95 -6.68
CA ASN A 44 14.60 -37.16 -5.28
C ASN A 44 14.87 -35.79 -4.62
N ILE A 45 13.84 -35.14 -4.09
CA ILE A 45 13.97 -33.91 -3.28
C ILE A 45 13.94 -34.31 -1.80
N CYS A 46 15.10 -34.71 -1.28
CA CYS A 46 15.35 -34.72 0.16
C CYS A 46 15.88 -33.34 0.56
N ALA A 47 14.98 -32.41 0.85
CA ALA A 47 15.28 -31.23 1.65
C ALA A 47 13.99 -30.82 2.35
N THR A 48 13.96 -30.91 3.68
CA THR A 48 12.90 -30.30 4.49
C THR A 48 12.70 -28.86 4.04
N PRO A 49 11.51 -28.45 3.59
CA PRO A 49 11.30 -27.07 3.18
C PRO A 49 11.49 -26.16 4.38
N SER A 50 12.26 -25.09 4.21
CA SER A 50 12.36 -24.05 5.24
C SER A 50 10.98 -23.45 5.49
N ILE A 51 10.73 -23.04 6.74
CA ILE A 51 9.45 -22.43 7.18
C ILE A 51 9.03 -21.26 6.25
N ALA A 52 10.00 -20.55 5.67
CA ALA A 52 9.77 -19.47 4.71
C ALA A 52 9.13 -19.94 3.38
N ARG A 53 9.46 -21.14 2.88
CA ARG A 53 8.86 -21.70 1.67
C ARG A 53 7.43 -22.20 1.89
N LEU A 54 7.12 -22.69 3.09
CA LEU A 54 5.77 -23.04 3.51
C LEU A 54 4.88 -21.78 3.68
N ALA A 55 5.45 -20.69 4.18
CA ALA A 55 4.78 -19.39 4.26
C ALA A 55 4.53 -18.77 2.87
N ALA A 56 5.34 -19.09 1.86
CA ALA A 56 5.15 -18.62 0.49
C ALA A 56 4.04 -19.37 -0.28
N LEU A 57 3.60 -20.54 0.20
CA LEU A 57 2.51 -21.33 -0.39
C LEU A 57 1.13 -21.01 0.21
N THR A 58 1.07 -20.18 1.24
CA THR A 58 -0.18 -19.68 1.80
C THR A 58 -0.48 -18.31 1.19
N SER A 59 -1.53 -18.22 0.38
CA SER A 59 -2.05 -16.96 -0.19
C SER A 59 -2.19 -15.89 0.91
N PRO A 60 -1.87 -14.61 0.65
CA PRO A 60 -1.83 -13.57 1.66
C PRO A 60 -3.23 -13.00 1.93
N CYS A 61 -4.20 -13.85 2.21
CA CYS A 61 -5.43 -13.41 2.85
C CYS A 61 -5.17 -13.30 4.36
N TYR A 62 -4.76 -12.11 4.80
CA TYR A 62 -4.68 -11.65 6.21
C TYR A 62 -4.62 -12.78 7.26
N PHE A 63 -3.48 -13.48 7.30
CA PHE A 63 -3.35 -14.66 8.15
C PHE A 63 -3.02 -14.25 9.60
N HIS A 64 -4.05 -14.03 10.40
CA HIS A 64 -3.90 -13.93 11.86
C HIS A 64 -4.06 -15.32 12.47
N LYS A 65 -2.98 -15.91 13.00
CA LYS A 65 -2.95 -17.26 13.62
C LYS A 65 -3.85 -17.47 14.84
N ARG A 66 -4.56 -16.43 15.29
CA ARG A 66 -5.40 -16.44 16.50
C ARG A 66 -6.58 -15.51 16.29
N PHE A 67 -7.58 -15.96 15.53
CA PHE A 67 -8.94 -15.48 15.71
C PHE A 67 -9.48 -16.17 16.96
N GLY A 68 -9.33 -15.54 18.13
CA GLY A 68 -10.01 -16.03 19.33
C GLY A 68 -11.52 -15.97 19.13
N ASP A 69 -12.17 -17.13 19.15
CA ASP A 69 -13.61 -17.39 19.30
C ASP A 69 -14.60 -16.88 18.23
N ALA A 70 -14.19 -16.12 17.21
CA ALA A 70 -15.14 -15.53 16.25
C ALA A 70 -15.33 -16.34 14.94
N VAL A 71 -14.26 -16.94 14.41
CA VAL A 71 -14.29 -17.69 13.13
C VAL A 71 -13.19 -18.76 13.17
N ASP A 72 -13.57 -20.02 13.01
CA ASP A 72 -12.63 -21.14 12.85
C ASP A 72 -12.20 -21.25 11.38
N ILE A 73 -11.15 -20.49 11.04
CA ILE A 73 -10.62 -20.42 9.67
C ILE A 73 -9.93 -21.73 9.27
N GLU A 74 -9.34 -22.45 10.24
CA GLU A 74 -8.72 -23.75 9.98
C GLU A 74 -9.78 -24.73 9.51
N LYS A 75 -10.94 -24.77 10.16
CA LYS A 75 -12.09 -25.56 9.71
C LYS A 75 -12.59 -25.15 8.31
N VAL A 76 -12.68 -23.85 8.00
CA VAL A 76 -13.09 -23.39 6.66
C VAL A 76 -12.06 -23.78 5.59
N LEU A 77 -10.77 -23.64 5.88
CA LEU A 77 -9.70 -24.03 4.96
C LEU A 77 -9.61 -25.55 4.80
N GLU A 78 -9.87 -26.32 5.85
CA GLU A 78 -9.97 -27.78 5.80
C GLU A 78 -11.21 -28.23 5.01
N GLU A 79 -12.37 -27.60 5.18
CA GLU A 79 -13.57 -27.84 4.36
C GLU A 79 -13.30 -27.55 2.87
N ILE A 80 -12.59 -26.46 2.55
CA ILE A 80 -12.22 -26.14 1.16
C ILE A 80 -11.22 -27.14 0.58
N LYS A 81 -10.27 -27.64 1.39
CA LYS A 81 -9.29 -28.65 0.97
C LYS A 81 -9.89 -30.05 0.84
N ALA A 82 -10.97 -30.35 1.57
CA ALA A 82 -11.63 -31.65 1.54
C ALA A 82 -12.53 -31.83 0.31
N ASP A 83 -13.08 -30.74 -0.24
CA ASP A 83 -13.93 -30.77 -1.44
C ASP A 83 -13.16 -30.35 -2.70
N ASP A 84 -12.46 -31.30 -3.33
CA ASP A 84 -11.80 -31.12 -4.63
C ASP A 84 -12.80 -30.75 -5.78
N GLN A 85 -14.11 -30.88 -5.54
CA GLN A 85 -15.18 -30.45 -6.47
C GLN A 85 -16.30 -29.67 -5.77
N LEU A 86 -15.97 -28.48 -5.27
CA LEU A 86 -16.99 -27.51 -4.83
C LEU A 86 -17.91 -27.11 -5.99
N SER A 87 -19.22 -27.33 -5.82
CA SER A 87 -20.24 -26.80 -6.73
C SER A 87 -20.11 -25.27 -6.85
N HIS A 88 -20.27 -24.74 -8.07
CA HIS A 88 -20.18 -23.31 -8.37
C HIS A 88 -21.04 -22.45 -7.43
N SER A 89 -22.24 -22.93 -7.09
CA SER A 89 -23.14 -22.23 -6.15
C SER A 89 -22.60 -22.18 -4.73
N ARG A 90 -21.93 -23.24 -4.27
CA ARG A 90 -21.35 -23.31 -2.91
C ARG A 90 -20.13 -22.41 -2.79
N LEU A 91 -19.31 -22.33 -3.84
CA LEU A 91 -18.15 -21.44 -3.91
C LEU A 91 -18.59 -19.96 -3.88
N MET A 92 -19.64 -19.60 -4.62
CA MET A 92 -20.24 -18.26 -4.56
C MET A 92 -20.80 -17.91 -3.17
N GLN A 93 -21.53 -18.83 -2.53
CA GLN A 93 -22.04 -18.63 -1.17
C GLN A 93 -20.92 -18.45 -0.15
N THR A 94 -19.86 -19.25 -0.25
CA THR A 94 -18.69 -19.17 0.64
C THR A 94 -17.98 -17.83 0.44
N ALA A 95 -17.72 -17.42 -0.80
CA ALA A 95 -17.10 -16.13 -1.10
C ALA A 95 -17.94 -14.94 -0.58
N ALA A 96 -19.27 -15.00 -0.71
CA ALA A 96 -20.17 -13.97 -0.17
C ALA A 96 -20.11 -13.93 1.37
N SER A 97 -20.09 -15.09 2.03
CA SER A 97 -20.00 -15.17 3.49
C SER A 97 -18.66 -14.63 4.02
N VAL A 98 -17.54 -14.96 3.37
CA VAL A 98 -16.20 -14.45 3.74
C VAL A 98 -16.14 -12.94 3.58
N ARG A 99 -16.72 -12.38 2.50
CA ARG A 99 -16.80 -10.92 2.31
C ARG A 99 -17.62 -10.25 3.40
N GLU A 100 -18.76 -10.81 3.79
CA GLU A 100 -19.58 -10.26 4.86
C GLU A 100 -18.87 -10.30 6.22
N VAL A 101 -18.22 -11.41 6.54
CA VAL A 101 -17.40 -11.57 7.76
C VAL A 101 -16.27 -10.53 7.77
N SER A 102 -15.54 -10.39 6.65
CA SER A 102 -14.49 -9.38 6.51
C SER A 102 -15.01 -7.97 6.76
N ARG A 103 -16.18 -7.63 6.20
CA ARG A 103 -16.82 -6.31 6.38
C ARG A 103 -17.24 -6.06 7.83
N GLN A 104 -17.74 -7.07 8.54
CA GLN A 104 -18.11 -6.96 9.94
C GLN A 104 -16.89 -6.79 10.86
N LEU A 105 -15.80 -7.52 10.57
CA LEU A 105 -14.52 -7.38 11.29
C LEU A 105 -13.94 -5.97 11.15
N GLN A 106 -13.95 -5.40 9.95
CA GLN A 106 -13.47 -4.03 9.70
C GLN A 106 -14.31 -2.96 10.41
N ARG A 107 -15.59 -3.23 10.69
CA ARG A 107 -16.51 -2.26 11.31
C ARG A 107 -16.54 -2.31 12.83
N ARG A 108 -16.10 -3.42 13.45
CA ARG A 108 -16.22 -3.61 14.89
C ARG A 108 -15.15 -2.77 15.63
N PRO A 109 -15.55 -1.90 16.58
CA PRO A 109 -14.58 -1.14 17.36
C PRO A 109 -13.80 -2.08 18.28
N LEU A 110 -12.49 -1.88 18.36
CA LEU A 110 -11.61 -2.57 19.28
C LEU A 110 -11.80 -1.99 20.68
N LYS A 111 -12.41 -2.78 21.57
CA LYS A 111 -12.61 -2.46 22.98
C LYS A 111 -11.55 -3.15 23.85
N ARG A 112 -10.29 -2.78 23.66
CA ARG A 112 -9.17 -3.23 24.50
C ARG A 112 -8.79 -2.10 25.45
N ALA A 113 -8.61 -2.42 26.74
CA ALA A 113 -8.09 -1.46 27.69
C ALA A 113 -6.65 -1.08 27.31
N VAL A 114 -6.43 0.19 26.93
CA VAL A 114 -5.12 0.72 26.55
C VAL A 114 -4.32 0.99 27.81
N LYS A 115 -3.23 0.25 28.03
CA LYS A 115 -2.37 0.39 29.22
C LYS A 115 -1.03 1.04 28.89
N ASN A 116 -0.44 0.70 27.75
CA ASN A 116 0.85 1.21 27.32
C ASN A 116 0.69 2.03 26.03
N ILE A 117 0.92 3.34 26.15
CA ILE A 117 0.89 4.27 25.02
C ILE A 117 2.31 4.69 24.65
N MET A 118 2.67 4.54 23.38
CA MET A 118 3.92 5.06 22.82
C MET A 118 3.66 6.40 22.13
N VAL A 119 4.45 7.42 22.46
CA VAL A 119 4.39 8.72 21.80
C VAL A 119 5.60 8.90 20.90
N ILE A 120 5.35 9.15 19.62
CA ILE A 120 6.35 9.43 18.60
C ILE A 120 6.15 10.86 18.13
N THR A 121 7.19 11.67 18.17
CA THR A 121 7.13 13.07 17.75
C THR A 121 8.16 13.36 16.68
N LYS A 122 7.86 14.33 15.80
CA LYS A 122 8.83 14.78 14.80
C LYS A 122 10.08 15.29 15.50
N ALA A 123 11.24 14.76 15.09
CA ALA A 123 12.51 15.11 15.68
C ALA A 123 12.90 16.57 15.41
N ARG A 124 13.71 17.14 16.32
CA ARG A 124 14.32 18.48 16.22
C ARG A 124 13.32 19.64 16.17
N ASP A 125 12.10 19.44 16.65
CA ASP A 125 11.12 20.51 16.81
C ASP A 125 10.89 20.79 18.29
N ASN A 126 11.34 21.95 18.76
CA ASN A 126 11.26 22.34 20.17
C ASN A 126 9.81 22.54 20.63
N THR A 127 8.92 22.98 19.73
CA THR A 127 7.51 23.19 20.07
C THR A 127 6.81 21.85 20.32
N LEU A 128 7.21 20.81 19.60
CA LEU A 128 6.64 19.49 19.80
C LEU A 128 7.09 18.85 21.10
N VAL A 129 8.27 19.19 21.61
CA VAL A 129 8.72 18.68 22.92
C VAL A 129 7.80 19.16 24.03
N THR A 130 7.36 20.43 24.02
CA THR A 130 6.42 20.95 25.02
C THR A 130 5.04 20.30 24.88
N LEU A 131 4.54 20.12 23.66
CA LEU A 131 3.27 19.42 23.43
C LEU A 131 3.34 17.94 23.81
N THR A 132 4.49 17.29 23.61
CA THR A 132 4.74 15.91 24.07
C THR A 132 4.65 15.83 25.58
N ARG A 133 5.23 16.81 26.28
CA ARG A 133 5.19 16.92 27.73
C ARG A 133 3.77 17.12 28.23
N GLU A 134 3.00 18.01 27.62
CA GLU A 134 1.57 18.23 27.95
C GLU A 134 0.73 16.97 27.72
N LEU A 135 0.93 16.29 26.59
CA LEU A 135 0.24 15.04 26.30
C LEU A 135 0.60 13.95 27.32
N ALA A 136 1.89 13.80 27.65
CA ALA A 136 2.35 12.82 28.62
C ALA A 136 1.77 13.09 30.02
N ASP A 137 1.81 14.34 30.47
CA ASP A 137 1.21 14.79 31.73
C ASP A 137 -0.28 14.44 31.80
N TRP A 138 -1.03 14.75 30.73
CA TRP A 138 -2.46 14.46 30.66
C TRP A 138 -2.74 12.95 30.66
N LEU A 139 -1.98 12.16 29.90
CA LEU A 139 -2.13 10.70 29.83
C LEU A 139 -1.80 10.00 31.15
N LEU A 140 -0.81 10.52 31.90
CA LEU A 140 -0.42 9.99 33.21
C LEU A 140 -1.44 10.35 34.31
N SER A 141 -1.95 11.59 34.27
CA SER A 141 -2.82 12.13 35.33
C SER A 141 -4.30 11.83 35.16
N THR A 142 -4.80 11.61 33.94
CA THR A 142 -6.24 11.43 33.69
C THR A 142 -6.71 10.05 34.15
N PRO A 143 -7.63 9.93 35.14
CA PRO A 143 -8.13 8.65 35.64
C PRO A 143 -8.81 7.82 34.54
N ARG A 144 -8.45 6.54 34.41
CA ARG A 144 -9.06 5.63 33.43
C ARG A 144 -9.12 4.19 33.94
N TYR A 145 -10.05 3.42 33.37
CA TYR A 145 -10.18 1.97 33.60
C TYR A 145 -10.30 1.58 35.09
N GLY A 146 -11.06 2.37 35.87
CA GLY A 146 -11.28 2.12 37.30
C GLY A 146 -10.09 2.41 38.20
N LYS A 147 -9.08 3.14 37.70
CA LYS A 147 -7.96 3.65 38.49
C LYS A 147 -8.02 5.17 38.59
N ASP A 148 -7.56 5.70 39.72
CA ASP A 148 -7.41 7.15 39.96
C ASP A 148 -6.22 7.78 39.21
N ILE A 149 -5.51 6.97 38.42
CA ILE A 149 -4.36 7.34 37.59
C ILE A 149 -4.65 6.96 36.14
N GLY A 150 -3.86 7.53 35.23
CA GLY A 150 -3.95 7.23 33.82
C GLY A 150 -3.17 5.99 33.40
N VAL A 151 -2.47 6.11 32.28
CA VAL A 151 -1.84 4.98 31.57
C VAL A 151 -0.33 5.11 31.53
N ASN A 152 0.38 4.03 31.24
CA ASN A 152 1.83 4.07 31.07
C ASN A 152 2.16 4.79 29.77
N VAL A 153 3.06 5.77 29.84
CA VAL A 153 3.45 6.59 28.70
C VAL A 153 4.91 6.33 28.37
N TRP A 154 5.17 5.98 27.11
CA TRP A 154 6.50 5.76 26.57
C TRP A 154 6.87 6.90 25.63
N VAL A 155 7.93 7.63 25.95
CA VAL A 155 8.47 8.73 25.13
C VAL A 155 9.86 8.39 24.59
N ASP A 156 10.36 9.12 23.60
CA ASP A 156 11.70 8.86 23.04
C ASP A 156 12.76 8.98 24.14
N SER A 157 13.62 7.98 24.27
CA SER A 157 14.80 7.98 25.16
C SER A 157 15.63 9.26 25.13
N LYS A 158 15.68 9.96 24.00
CA LYS A 158 16.39 11.25 23.84
C LYS A 158 15.79 12.37 24.66
N LEU A 159 14.49 12.29 25.01
CA LEU A 159 13.80 13.31 25.82
C LEU A 159 14.13 13.22 27.31
N ARG A 160 14.75 12.13 27.76
CA ARG A 160 15.09 11.91 29.18
C ARG A 160 15.90 13.06 29.80
N LYS A 161 16.82 13.64 29.03
CA LYS A 161 17.70 14.74 29.47
C LYS A 161 17.23 16.11 28.99
N SER A 162 16.06 16.19 28.36
CA SER A 162 15.56 17.43 27.78
C SER A 162 14.97 18.33 28.88
N SER A 163 15.52 19.53 29.05
CA SER A 163 15.00 20.52 29.99
C SER A 163 13.58 20.98 29.64
N ARG A 164 13.21 20.96 28.35
CA ARG A 164 11.87 21.35 27.88
C ARG A 164 10.82 20.28 28.17
N PHE A 165 11.23 19.01 28.15
CA PHE A 165 10.34 17.91 28.49
C PHE A 165 10.18 17.78 30.01
N ASP A 166 11.19 18.23 30.78
CA ASP A 166 11.11 18.39 32.23
C ASP A 166 10.59 17.12 32.93
N CYS A 167 11.38 16.04 32.81
CA CYS A 167 11.03 14.76 33.42
C CYS A 167 10.87 14.90 34.94
N ASP A 168 11.75 15.66 35.59
CA ASP A 168 11.78 15.81 37.03
C ASP A 168 10.51 16.52 37.51
N GLY A 169 10.09 17.61 36.85
CA GLY A 169 8.84 18.30 37.16
C GLY A 169 7.57 17.45 36.92
N LEU A 170 7.61 16.45 36.02
CA LEU A 170 6.52 15.47 35.94
C LEU A 170 6.52 14.53 37.14
N LEU A 171 7.69 13.99 37.51
CA LEU A 171 7.83 13.03 38.61
C LEU A 171 7.53 13.64 39.98
N GLU A 172 7.75 14.95 40.15
CA GLU A 172 7.40 15.68 41.39
C GLU A 172 5.89 15.78 41.64
N LYS A 173 5.05 15.70 40.60
CA LYS A 173 3.59 15.78 40.75
C LYS A 173 3.00 14.55 41.44
N ASP A 174 3.50 13.37 41.09
CA ASP A 174 3.05 12.09 41.66
C ASP A 174 4.19 11.07 41.60
N GLN A 175 4.55 10.52 42.77
CA GLN A 175 5.62 9.54 42.90
C GLN A 175 5.38 8.28 42.05
N ARG A 176 4.12 7.94 41.76
CA ARG A 176 3.73 6.79 40.92
C ARG A 176 4.14 6.95 39.45
N PHE A 177 4.33 8.19 38.98
CA PHE A 177 4.75 8.43 37.60
C PHE A 177 6.14 7.86 37.30
N LYS A 178 6.96 7.61 38.32
CA LYS A 178 8.28 6.98 38.18
C LYS A 178 8.24 5.61 37.49
N ASP A 179 7.19 4.83 37.73
CA ASP A 179 7.03 3.50 37.15
C ASP A 179 6.24 3.51 35.83
N MET A 180 5.45 4.57 35.60
CA MET A 180 4.55 4.74 34.46
C MET A 180 5.19 5.47 33.28
N LEU A 181 6.03 6.47 33.54
CA LEU A 181 6.77 7.22 32.51
C LEU A 181 8.01 6.42 32.11
N ARG A 182 8.00 5.90 30.90
CA ARG A 182 9.05 5.04 30.36
C ARG A 182 9.61 5.61 29.06
N PHE A 183 10.71 5.03 28.61
CA PHE A 183 11.43 5.53 27.45
C PHE A 183 11.65 4.42 26.44
N TRP A 184 11.21 4.64 25.21
CA TRP A 184 11.38 3.68 24.12
C TRP A 184 12.67 3.95 23.33
N THR A 185 13.17 2.89 22.71
CA THR A 185 14.31 2.92 21.77
C THR A 185 13.94 2.13 20.51
N PRO A 186 14.59 2.37 19.36
CA PRO A 186 14.32 1.59 18.15
C PRO A 186 14.50 0.08 18.33
N ALA A 187 15.49 -0.34 19.14
CA ALA A 187 15.72 -1.75 19.45
C ALA A 187 14.52 -2.37 20.21
N LEU A 188 13.94 -1.64 21.17
CA LEU A 188 12.76 -2.09 21.92
C LEU A 188 11.56 -2.32 20.99
N CYS A 189 11.34 -1.43 20.01
CA CYS A 189 10.25 -1.56 19.04
C CYS A 189 10.41 -2.80 18.15
N LEU A 190 11.66 -3.18 17.83
CA LEU A 190 11.97 -4.36 17.03
C LEU A 190 11.80 -5.66 17.82
N GLU A 191 12.25 -5.68 19.07
CA GLU A 191 12.23 -6.87 19.93
C GLU A 191 10.86 -7.15 20.56
N GLN A 192 10.15 -6.10 20.97
CA GLN A 192 8.90 -6.20 21.75
C GLN A 192 7.78 -5.30 21.19
N PRO A 193 7.32 -5.53 19.94
CA PRO A 193 6.28 -4.70 19.32
C PRO A 193 4.92 -4.78 20.04
N GLU A 194 4.60 -5.92 20.66
CA GLU A 194 3.32 -6.16 21.36
C GLU A 194 3.21 -5.45 22.71
N LEU A 195 4.29 -4.82 23.17
CA LEU A 195 4.32 -4.09 24.44
C LEU A 195 3.34 -2.89 24.42
N PHE A 196 3.15 -2.27 23.26
CA PHE A 196 2.35 -1.07 23.10
C PHE A 196 0.93 -1.42 22.66
N ASP A 197 -0.06 -0.85 23.33
CA ASP A 197 -1.47 -1.01 22.98
C ASP A 197 -1.93 0.05 21.97
N LEU A 198 -1.27 1.21 21.96
CA LEU A 198 -1.56 2.34 21.10
C LEU A 198 -0.27 3.15 20.85
N VAL A 199 -0.06 3.57 19.60
CA VAL A 199 0.97 4.52 19.23
C VAL A 199 0.32 5.84 18.86
N ILE A 200 0.78 6.94 19.44
CA ILE A 200 0.34 8.30 19.13
C ILE A 200 1.47 9.00 18.39
N THR A 201 1.20 9.50 17.18
CA THR A 201 2.17 10.30 16.43
C THR A 201 1.81 11.77 16.47
N LEU A 202 2.78 12.62 16.82
CA LEU A 202 2.66 14.08 16.78
C LEU A 202 3.53 14.62 15.64
N GLY A 203 2.91 14.97 14.51
CA GLY A 203 3.61 15.56 13.36
C GLY A 203 2.80 15.50 12.07
N GLY A 204 3.47 15.24 10.95
CA GLY A 204 2.85 15.01 9.63
C GLY A 204 2.99 13.56 9.19
N ASP A 205 2.66 13.27 7.93
CA ASP A 205 2.71 11.91 7.35
C ASP A 205 4.09 11.24 7.52
N GLY A 206 5.19 12.01 7.47
CA GLY A 206 6.53 11.47 7.70
C GLY A 206 6.74 10.84 9.09
N THR A 207 5.97 11.23 10.11
CA THR A 207 6.00 10.58 11.44
C THR A 207 5.28 9.24 11.43
N VAL A 208 4.23 9.10 10.61
CA VAL A 208 3.54 7.83 10.38
C VAL A 208 4.44 6.85 9.62
N LEU A 209 5.12 7.32 8.56
CA LEU A 209 6.12 6.52 7.84
C LEU A 209 7.30 6.11 8.73
N PHE A 210 7.74 7.00 9.63
CA PHE A 210 8.75 6.65 10.63
C PHE A 210 8.24 5.57 11.61
N THR A 211 6.95 5.61 11.97
CA THR A 211 6.33 4.56 12.79
C THR A 211 6.31 3.22 12.06
N SER A 212 5.91 3.19 10.77
CA SER A 212 5.99 1.97 9.95
C SER A 212 7.42 1.43 9.90
N TRP A 213 8.41 2.33 9.75
CA TRP A 213 9.83 1.97 9.74
C TRP A 213 10.29 1.33 11.06
N LEU A 214 9.84 1.83 12.22
CA LEU A 214 10.19 1.26 13.53
C LEU A 214 9.60 -0.13 13.75
N PHE A 215 8.43 -0.40 13.16
CA PHE A 215 7.70 -1.66 13.34
C PHE A 215 7.70 -2.49 12.04
N GLN A 216 8.82 -3.16 11.76
CA GLN A 216 9.00 -4.05 10.59
C GLN A 216 8.21 -5.38 10.68
N ARG A 217 7.39 -5.56 11.72
CA ARG A 217 6.54 -6.75 11.90
C ARG A 217 5.15 -6.29 12.34
N ILE A 218 4.64 -6.81 13.45
CA ILE A 218 3.37 -6.39 14.04
C ILE A 218 3.46 -4.92 14.44
N VAL A 219 2.45 -4.15 14.03
CA VAL A 219 2.35 -2.72 14.33
C VAL A 219 1.17 -2.52 15.30
N PRO A 220 1.35 -1.83 16.43
CA PRO A 220 0.24 -1.41 17.27
C PRO A 220 -0.67 -0.40 16.54
N PRO A 221 -1.95 -0.27 16.90
CA PRO A 221 -2.83 0.77 16.35
C PRO A 221 -2.20 2.16 16.45
N VAL A 222 -2.21 2.91 15.34
CA VAL A 222 -1.55 4.22 15.24
C VAL A 222 -2.60 5.33 15.14
N LEU A 223 -2.57 6.24 16.11
CA LEU A 223 -3.37 7.46 16.16
C LEU A 223 -2.51 8.67 15.79
N ALA A 224 -2.83 9.32 14.67
CA ALA A 224 -1.96 10.33 14.09
C ALA A 224 -2.53 11.75 14.16
N PHE A 225 -1.92 12.58 15.01
CA PHE A 225 -2.24 14.00 15.16
C PHE A 225 -1.42 14.88 14.23
N SER A 226 -2.12 15.74 13.50
CA SER A 226 -1.60 16.87 12.74
C SER A 226 -1.37 18.08 13.66
N LEU A 227 -0.31 18.84 13.36
CA LEU A 227 0.17 19.99 14.14
C LEU A 227 0.38 21.25 13.28
N GLY A 228 -0.17 21.25 12.06
CA GLY A 228 0.07 22.29 11.06
C GLY A 228 -0.56 21.90 9.72
N SER A 229 0.25 21.67 8.70
CA SER A 229 -0.22 21.22 7.39
C SER A 229 -0.90 19.85 7.50
N LEU A 230 -2.14 19.76 7.03
CA LEU A 230 -2.90 18.51 6.96
C LEU A 230 -2.21 17.55 5.98
N GLY A 231 -1.91 16.34 6.46
CA GLY A 231 -1.49 15.21 5.63
C GLY A 231 -2.65 14.25 5.32
N PHE A 232 -2.38 13.23 4.51
CA PHE A 232 -3.37 12.18 4.20
C PHE A 232 -3.48 11.11 5.30
N LEU A 233 -2.45 10.98 6.14
CA LEU A 233 -2.40 9.98 7.22
C LEU A 233 -2.66 10.60 8.60
N THR A 234 -2.44 11.91 8.75
CA THR A 234 -2.66 12.65 10.00
C THR A 234 -4.05 13.29 10.04
N ASN A 235 -5.06 12.53 10.46
CA ASN A 235 -6.46 12.96 10.38
C ASN A 235 -6.96 13.66 11.64
N PHE A 236 -6.22 13.61 12.75
CA PHE A 236 -6.63 14.19 14.02
C PHE A 236 -6.01 15.58 14.21
N ASP A 237 -6.76 16.52 14.77
CA ASP A 237 -6.25 17.83 15.15
C ASP A 237 -5.77 17.76 16.60
N PHE A 238 -4.49 18.08 16.82
CA PHE A 238 -3.93 18.06 18.17
C PHE A 238 -4.67 19.00 19.12
N ALA A 239 -5.27 20.10 18.66
CA ALA A 239 -6.02 21.00 19.55
C ALA A 239 -7.18 20.30 20.29
N ARG A 240 -7.72 19.22 19.71
CA ARG A 240 -8.83 18.43 20.27
C ARG A 240 -8.40 17.07 20.83
N TYR A 241 -7.12 16.88 21.13
CA TYR A 241 -6.57 15.58 21.53
C TYR A 241 -7.29 14.97 22.75
N LYS A 242 -7.68 15.78 23.73
CA LYS A 242 -8.35 15.32 24.96
C LYS A 242 -9.70 14.67 24.67
N GLU A 243 -10.53 15.34 23.87
CA GLU A 243 -11.84 14.86 23.46
C GLU A 243 -11.71 13.56 22.66
N GLN A 244 -10.81 13.56 21.67
CA GLN A 244 -10.62 12.44 20.77
C GLN A 244 -10.08 11.20 21.50
N LEU A 245 -9.09 11.38 22.38
CA LEU A 245 -8.55 10.29 23.20
C LEU A 245 -9.56 9.76 24.21
N ASN A 246 -10.41 10.62 24.79
CA ASN A 246 -11.53 10.18 25.64
C ASN A 246 -12.53 9.33 24.88
N HIS A 247 -12.86 9.72 23.64
CA HIS A 247 -13.77 8.97 22.80
C HIS A 247 -13.20 7.58 22.42
N ILE A 248 -11.94 7.55 21.95
CA ILE A 248 -11.27 6.33 21.48
C ILE A 248 -11.01 5.33 22.61
N MET A 249 -10.61 5.82 23.78
CA MET A 249 -10.32 4.98 24.96
C MET A 249 -11.54 4.75 25.87
N GLY A 250 -12.70 5.30 25.52
CA GLY A 250 -13.95 5.14 26.25
C GLY A 250 -14.83 4.00 25.71
N ASP A 251 -16.12 4.05 26.05
CA ASP A 251 -17.12 3.04 25.66
C ASP A 251 -17.30 2.83 24.14
N PRO A 252 -17.20 3.87 23.28
CA PRO A 252 -17.27 3.70 21.83
C PRO A 252 -16.17 2.79 21.29
N GLY A 253 -14.99 2.82 21.91
CA GLY A 253 -13.81 2.05 21.50
C GLY A 253 -13.15 2.59 20.23
N MET A 254 -12.09 1.89 19.82
CA MET A 254 -11.22 2.32 18.73
C MET A 254 -11.64 1.72 17.39
N ARG A 255 -11.96 2.55 16.41
CA ARG A 255 -12.17 2.09 15.03
C ARG A 255 -10.84 2.08 14.30
N ILE A 256 -10.52 0.97 13.64
CA ILE A 256 -9.22 0.76 13.00
C ILE A 256 -9.43 0.45 11.51
N ASN A 257 -8.62 1.08 10.67
CA ASN A 257 -8.44 0.72 9.27
C ASN A 257 -7.12 -0.04 9.12
N MET A 258 -7.13 -1.14 8.38
CA MET A 258 -5.94 -1.94 8.11
C MET A 258 -5.36 -1.51 6.76
N ARG A 259 -4.30 -0.70 6.79
CA ARG A 259 -3.64 -0.24 5.57
C ARG A 259 -2.61 -1.26 5.09
N MET A 260 -2.67 -1.60 3.81
CA MET A 260 -1.73 -2.51 3.17
C MET A 260 -0.28 -2.00 3.30
N ARG A 261 0.66 -2.93 3.46
CA ARG A 261 2.10 -2.69 3.30
C ARG A 261 2.67 -3.64 2.26
N PHE A 262 3.87 -3.35 1.75
CA PHE A 262 4.67 -4.31 1.00
C PHE A 262 5.78 -4.89 1.83
N THR A 263 6.01 -6.19 1.64
CA THR A 263 7.27 -6.82 1.99
C THR A 263 8.16 -6.79 0.75
N CYS A 264 9.28 -6.08 0.85
CA CYS A 264 10.23 -5.90 -0.26
C CYS A 264 11.56 -6.55 0.11
N THR A 265 11.98 -7.54 -0.67
CA THR A 265 13.23 -8.28 -0.44
C THR A 265 14.19 -8.05 -1.59
N VAL A 266 15.41 -7.61 -1.28
CA VAL A 266 16.50 -7.44 -2.25
C VAL A 266 17.25 -8.76 -2.37
N TYR A 267 17.42 -9.26 -3.59
CA TYR A 267 18.22 -10.42 -3.91
C TYR A 267 19.46 -10.01 -4.70
N ARG A 268 20.63 -10.40 -4.19
CA ARG A 268 21.92 -10.12 -4.82
C ARG A 268 22.34 -11.28 -5.70
N SER A 269 22.87 -10.97 -6.88
CA SER A 269 23.48 -11.97 -7.77
C SER A 269 24.77 -12.51 -7.17
N ALA A 270 24.97 -13.83 -7.09
CA ALA A 270 26.26 -14.39 -6.64
C ALA A 270 27.45 -13.93 -7.51
N ALA A 271 27.21 -13.62 -8.79
CA ALA A 271 28.23 -13.11 -9.69
C ALA A 271 28.73 -11.71 -9.29
N SER A 272 27.87 -10.86 -8.70
CA SER A 272 28.24 -9.52 -8.25
C SER A 272 29.06 -9.53 -6.95
N ILE A 273 28.98 -10.61 -6.17
CA ILE A 273 29.75 -10.81 -4.93
C ILE A 273 31.09 -11.52 -5.21
N SER A 274 31.15 -12.42 -6.20
CA SER A 274 32.35 -13.18 -6.57
C SER A 274 33.53 -12.34 -7.07
N THR A 275 33.29 -11.10 -7.51
CA THR A 275 34.34 -10.13 -7.85
C THR A 275 35.08 -9.59 -6.62
N ALA A 276 34.53 -9.74 -5.40
CA ALA A 276 35.18 -9.37 -4.14
C ALA A 276 35.81 -10.56 -3.39
N ALA A 277 35.29 -11.78 -3.59
CA ALA A 277 35.83 -13.00 -3.02
C ALA A 277 35.87 -14.07 -4.11
N GLY A 278 37.07 -14.40 -4.60
CA GLY A 278 37.36 -15.23 -5.80
C GLY A 278 36.92 -16.69 -5.76
N SER A 279 35.69 -16.96 -5.33
CA SER A 279 35.05 -18.27 -5.32
C SER A 279 34.07 -18.39 -6.49
N SER A 280 34.30 -19.41 -7.33
CA SER A 280 33.47 -19.78 -8.48
C SER A 280 32.13 -20.38 -8.03
N ALA A 281 31.20 -19.53 -7.60
CA ALA A 281 29.82 -19.93 -7.31
C ALA A 281 28.99 -20.01 -8.61
N SER A 282 28.10 -20.99 -8.69
CA SER A 282 27.17 -21.19 -9.82
C SER A 282 26.39 -19.91 -10.14
N LEU A 283 26.37 -19.53 -11.43
CA LEU A 283 25.82 -18.29 -12.01
C LEU A 283 24.32 -18.03 -11.71
N SER A 284 23.61 -18.98 -11.10
CA SER A 284 22.18 -18.92 -10.81
C SER A 284 21.83 -18.77 -9.33
N THR A 285 22.80 -18.69 -8.42
CA THR A 285 22.49 -18.57 -6.99
C THR A 285 22.24 -17.11 -6.64
N LYS A 286 21.04 -16.79 -6.15
CA LYS A 286 20.71 -15.47 -5.61
C LYS A 286 20.76 -15.53 -4.09
N ILE A 287 21.41 -14.54 -3.49
CA ILE A 287 21.55 -14.43 -2.05
C ILE A 287 20.50 -13.43 -1.58
N GLU A 288 19.67 -13.85 -0.64
CA GLU A 288 18.71 -12.97 0.02
C GLU A 288 19.47 -11.92 0.82
N GLY A 289 19.22 -10.66 0.50
CA GLY A 289 19.77 -9.50 1.18
C GLY A 289 18.78 -8.94 2.18
N GLU A 290 18.65 -7.61 2.17
CA GLU A 290 17.78 -6.89 3.10
C GLU A 290 16.31 -7.05 2.72
N THR A 291 15.45 -7.17 3.74
CA THR A 291 13.99 -7.15 3.61
C THR A 291 13.43 -5.99 4.42
N HIS A 292 12.54 -5.22 3.81
CA HIS A 292 11.90 -4.04 4.41
C HIS A 292 10.39 -4.05 4.20
N GLU A 293 9.66 -3.63 5.22
CA GLU A 293 8.22 -3.37 5.19
C GLU A 293 7.94 -1.91 4.83
N VAL A 294 7.13 -1.70 3.80
CA VAL A 294 6.92 -0.40 3.14
C VAL A 294 5.44 -0.04 3.19
N LEU A 295 5.09 1.16 3.65
CA LEU A 295 3.70 1.60 3.75
C LEU A 295 3.20 2.30 2.48
N ASN A 296 4.00 3.17 1.88
CA ASN A 296 3.61 3.92 0.69
C ASN A 296 4.12 3.24 -0.56
N GLU A 297 5.44 3.29 -0.82
CA GLU A 297 5.98 2.86 -2.09
C GLU A 297 7.43 2.35 -2.06
N LEU A 298 7.70 1.42 -2.97
CA LEU A 298 9.04 1.08 -3.43
C LEU A 298 9.34 1.88 -4.69
N VAL A 299 10.44 2.62 -4.68
CA VAL A 299 10.89 3.38 -5.85
C VAL A 299 12.19 2.78 -6.35
N ILE A 300 12.25 2.44 -7.64
CA ILE A 300 13.49 2.05 -8.31
C ILE A 300 13.80 3.09 -9.36
N ASP A 301 14.92 3.79 -9.22
CA ASP A 301 15.35 4.88 -10.10
C ASP A 301 16.78 4.68 -10.63
N ARG A 302 17.14 5.36 -11.72
CA ARG A 302 18.49 5.34 -12.31
C ARG A 302 19.58 5.96 -11.42
N GLY A 303 19.19 6.66 -10.36
CA GLY A 303 20.05 7.44 -9.49
C GLY A 303 20.91 8.49 -10.19
N PRO A 304 22.21 8.60 -9.84
CA PRO A 304 23.08 9.62 -10.43
C PRO A 304 23.46 9.31 -11.89
N SER A 305 23.14 8.12 -12.40
CA SER A 305 23.44 7.74 -13.79
C SER A 305 22.73 8.67 -14.76
N SER A 306 23.45 9.20 -15.76
CA SER A 306 22.86 9.95 -16.87
C SER A 306 22.13 9.05 -17.88
N TYR A 307 22.41 7.75 -17.87
CA TYR A 307 21.71 6.78 -18.71
C TYR A 307 20.36 6.39 -18.12
N ILE A 308 19.40 6.15 -19.02
CA ILE A 308 18.06 5.65 -18.71
C ILE A 308 18.17 4.28 -18.01
N SER A 309 17.31 4.03 -17.01
CA SER A 309 17.25 2.73 -16.36
C SER A 309 16.60 1.70 -17.29
N SER A 310 17.21 0.51 -17.39
CA SER A 310 16.63 -0.64 -18.06
C SER A 310 16.29 -1.67 -17.00
N LEU A 311 15.01 -1.97 -16.82
CA LEU A 311 14.51 -2.87 -15.78
C LEU A 311 13.61 -3.94 -16.43
N ASP A 312 13.73 -5.19 -16.00
CA ASP A 312 12.80 -6.24 -16.40
C ASP A 312 11.81 -6.48 -15.25
N LEU A 313 10.52 -6.26 -15.51
CA LEU A 313 9.45 -6.48 -14.54
C LEU A 313 8.77 -7.82 -14.83
N TYR A 314 8.74 -8.66 -13.82
CA TYR A 314 8.06 -9.95 -13.83
C TYR A 314 6.89 -9.94 -12.86
N ALA A 315 5.81 -10.63 -13.21
CA ALA A 315 4.70 -10.95 -12.33
C ALA A 315 4.54 -12.47 -12.27
N ASN A 316 4.62 -13.06 -11.08
CA ASN A 316 4.56 -14.51 -10.86
C ASN A 316 5.52 -15.27 -11.80
N ASP A 317 6.77 -14.79 -11.89
CA ASP A 317 7.85 -15.29 -12.75
C ASP A 317 7.65 -15.19 -14.28
N SER A 318 6.52 -14.64 -14.74
CA SER A 318 6.32 -14.29 -16.15
C SER A 318 6.79 -12.86 -16.44
N LEU A 319 7.50 -12.64 -17.54
CA LEU A 319 7.94 -11.30 -17.94
C LEU A 319 6.71 -10.48 -18.34
N LEU A 320 6.42 -9.42 -17.59
CA LEU A 320 5.34 -8.50 -17.90
C LEU A 320 5.78 -7.50 -18.97
N THR A 321 6.88 -6.80 -18.72
CA THR A 321 7.41 -5.79 -19.64
C THR A 321 8.87 -5.44 -19.32
N ARG A 322 9.55 -4.86 -20.29
CA ARG A 322 10.86 -4.23 -20.13
C ARG A 322 10.68 -2.73 -20.06
N ILE A 323 11.14 -2.15 -18.95
CA ILE A 323 11.00 -0.74 -18.63
C ILE A 323 12.25 0.00 -19.08
N SER A 324 12.03 1.08 -19.84
CA SER A 324 13.04 2.06 -20.21
C SER A 324 12.53 3.43 -19.77
N ALA A 325 12.97 3.87 -18.61
CA ALA A 325 12.44 5.04 -17.90
C ALA A 325 13.48 5.62 -16.93
N ASP A 326 13.19 6.77 -16.33
CA ASP A 326 13.99 7.23 -15.18
C ASP A 326 13.84 6.26 -13.99
N GLY A 327 12.70 5.59 -13.90
CA GLY A 327 12.43 4.57 -12.89
C GLY A 327 11.01 4.04 -12.93
N ILE A 328 10.66 3.30 -11.88
CA ILE A 328 9.33 2.75 -11.62
C ILE A 328 9.00 2.90 -10.13
N ILE A 329 7.74 3.20 -9.85
CA ILE A 329 7.15 3.23 -8.51
C ILE A 329 6.18 2.05 -8.42
N LEU A 330 6.38 1.19 -7.42
CA LEU A 330 5.39 0.23 -6.97
C LEU A 330 4.81 0.76 -5.67
N SER A 331 3.54 1.16 -5.68
CA SER A 331 2.88 1.84 -4.56
C SER A 331 1.70 1.03 -4.03
N THR A 332 1.50 1.08 -2.72
CA THR A 332 0.25 0.62 -2.09
C THR A 332 -0.87 1.63 -2.39
N PRO A 333 -2.13 1.31 -2.08
CA PRO A 333 -3.22 2.28 -2.12
C PRO A 333 -2.98 3.48 -1.19
N THR A 334 -2.30 3.28 -0.07
CA THR A 334 -1.91 4.35 0.86
C THR A 334 -0.90 5.31 0.21
N GLY A 335 0.09 4.78 -0.51
CA GLY A 335 1.07 5.58 -1.26
C GLY A 335 0.51 6.25 -2.53
N SER A 336 -0.73 5.94 -2.92
CA SER A 336 -1.37 6.52 -4.12
C SER A 336 -1.49 8.05 -4.07
N THR A 337 -1.44 8.64 -2.86
CA THR A 337 -1.46 10.09 -2.61
C THR A 337 -0.08 10.71 -2.42
N ALA A 338 0.99 9.89 -2.44
CA ALA A 338 2.36 10.30 -2.20
C ALA A 338 3.12 10.45 -3.53
N TYR A 339 4.28 9.79 -3.69
CA TYR A 339 5.11 10.01 -4.86
C TYR A 339 4.46 9.47 -6.14
N SER A 340 3.68 8.39 -6.03
CA SER A 340 2.91 7.84 -7.15
C SER A 340 1.96 8.87 -7.77
N LEU A 341 1.30 9.72 -6.96
CA LEU A 341 0.41 10.76 -7.48
C LEU A 341 1.17 11.76 -8.33
N SER A 342 2.34 12.17 -7.86
CA SER A 342 3.19 13.17 -8.54
C SER A 342 3.75 12.63 -9.86
N ALA A 343 3.98 11.32 -9.96
CA ALA A 343 4.39 10.65 -11.19
C ALA A 343 3.21 10.33 -12.15
N GLY A 344 1.98 10.78 -11.84
CA GLY A 344 0.80 10.61 -12.70
C GLY A 344 -0.02 9.34 -12.42
N GLY A 345 0.23 8.65 -11.30
CA GLY A 345 -0.61 7.55 -10.82
C GLY A 345 -1.98 8.03 -10.33
N SER A 346 -2.94 7.11 -10.25
CA SER A 346 -4.31 7.41 -9.80
C SER A 346 -4.44 7.41 -8.28
N LEU A 347 -5.39 8.20 -7.76
CA LEU A 347 -5.84 8.12 -6.37
C LEU A 347 -6.62 6.82 -6.15
N VAL A 348 -6.25 6.06 -5.12
CA VAL A 348 -6.88 4.78 -4.79
C VAL A 348 -7.29 4.77 -3.33
N HIS A 349 -8.51 4.31 -3.05
CA HIS A 349 -9.01 4.21 -1.68
C HIS A 349 -8.21 3.14 -0.89
N PRO A 350 -7.82 3.38 0.38
CA PRO A 350 -6.96 2.47 1.16
C PRO A 350 -7.50 1.04 1.30
N ASP A 351 -8.82 0.88 1.29
CA ASP A 351 -9.50 -0.42 1.41
C ASP A 351 -9.46 -1.26 0.12
N ILE A 352 -9.03 -0.70 -1.01
CA ILE A 352 -8.96 -1.44 -2.28
C ILE A 352 -7.67 -2.27 -2.29
N PRO A 353 -7.74 -3.61 -2.34
CA PRO A 353 -6.55 -4.45 -2.43
C PRO A 353 -5.94 -4.37 -3.83
N ALA A 354 -4.93 -3.52 -4.01
CA ALA A 354 -4.26 -3.33 -5.30
C ALA A 354 -2.82 -2.87 -5.13
N ILE A 355 -1.97 -3.25 -6.08
CA ILE A 355 -0.61 -2.71 -6.27
C ILE A 355 -0.67 -1.72 -7.41
N LEU A 356 -0.23 -0.48 -7.17
CA LEU A 356 -0.11 0.54 -8.20
C LEU A 356 1.27 0.43 -8.83
N LEU A 357 1.32 0.37 -10.16
CA LEU A 357 2.53 0.49 -10.95
C LEU A 357 2.50 1.83 -11.67
N THR A 358 3.48 2.68 -11.38
CA THR A 358 3.59 4.01 -11.98
C THR A 358 5.00 4.22 -12.52
N PRO A 359 5.19 4.33 -13.85
CA PRO A 359 6.50 4.63 -14.42
C PRO A 359 6.92 6.08 -14.17
N ILE A 360 8.22 6.32 -13.96
CA ILE A 360 8.79 7.66 -13.83
C ILE A 360 9.40 8.06 -15.17
N CYS A 361 8.79 9.04 -15.85
CA CYS A 361 9.26 9.56 -17.14
C CYS A 361 9.64 8.46 -18.16
N PRO A 362 8.70 7.57 -18.55
CA PRO A 362 9.01 6.49 -19.47
C PRO A 362 9.34 7.01 -20.87
N HIS A 363 10.33 6.40 -21.52
CA HIS A 363 10.75 6.77 -22.88
C HIS A 363 9.82 6.21 -23.97
N THR A 364 8.82 5.41 -23.58
CA THR A 364 7.73 4.95 -24.44
C THR A 364 6.41 5.62 -24.01
N LEU A 365 5.71 6.19 -24.99
CA LEU A 365 4.44 6.90 -24.75
C LEU A 365 3.28 5.96 -24.37
N SER A 366 3.41 4.67 -24.68
CA SER A 366 2.38 3.67 -24.40
C SER A 366 2.46 3.11 -22.98
N PHE A 367 3.54 3.35 -22.23
CA PHE A 367 3.67 2.83 -20.87
C PHE A 367 2.94 3.74 -19.89
N ARG A 368 1.73 3.33 -19.52
CA ARG A 368 0.83 4.06 -18.62
C ARG A 368 0.79 3.43 -17.22
N PRO A 369 0.45 4.21 -16.19
CA PRO A 369 0.19 3.65 -14.86
C PRO A 369 -0.90 2.57 -14.91
N MET A 370 -0.78 1.55 -14.08
CA MET A 370 -1.74 0.44 -14.00
C MET A 370 -1.94 -0.02 -12.56
N LEU A 371 -3.11 -0.59 -12.29
CA LEU A 371 -3.41 -1.28 -11.04
C LEU A 371 -3.31 -2.78 -11.28
N LEU A 372 -2.62 -3.46 -10.37
CA LEU A 372 -2.41 -4.89 -10.34
C LEU A 372 -3.07 -5.47 -9.08
N ASN A 373 -3.38 -6.77 -9.10
CA ASN A 373 -3.90 -7.45 -7.92
C ASN A 373 -2.81 -7.55 -6.83
N ASP A 374 -3.22 -7.46 -5.56
CA ASP A 374 -2.34 -7.54 -4.39
C ASP A 374 -1.70 -8.93 -4.17
N ASP A 375 -2.35 -10.00 -4.66
CA ASP A 375 -1.83 -11.38 -4.62
C ASP A 375 -0.61 -11.60 -5.55
N MET A 376 -0.34 -10.68 -6.49
CA MET A 376 0.77 -10.84 -7.42
C MET A 376 2.12 -10.63 -6.73
N ALA A 377 3.05 -11.55 -6.98
CA ALA A 377 4.46 -11.35 -6.64
C ALA A 377 5.17 -10.63 -7.79
N LEU A 378 5.51 -9.37 -7.57
CA LEU A 378 6.24 -8.56 -8.56
C LEU A 378 7.73 -8.69 -8.32
N LYS A 379 8.49 -8.82 -9.40
CA LYS A 379 9.94 -8.94 -9.35
C LYS A 379 10.57 -8.01 -10.37
N VAL A 380 11.35 -7.05 -9.89
CA VAL A 380 12.07 -6.10 -10.73
C VAL A 380 13.54 -6.51 -10.76
N SER A 381 14.02 -6.92 -11.93
CA SER A 381 15.40 -7.38 -12.13
C SER A 381 16.18 -6.35 -12.94
N ILE A 382 17.46 -6.17 -12.59
CA ILE A 382 18.40 -5.40 -13.40
C ILE A 382 19.01 -6.33 -14.46
N PRO A 383 18.78 -6.12 -15.77
CA PRO A 383 19.33 -6.99 -16.80
C PRO A 383 20.85 -7.03 -16.78
N THR A 384 21.44 -8.21 -16.96
CA THR A 384 22.90 -8.38 -16.99
C THR A 384 23.57 -7.69 -18.18
N SER A 385 22.82 -7.50 -19.28
CA SER A 385 23.25 -6.77 -20.48
C SER A 385 23.11 -5.24 -20.37
N GLY A 386 22.48 -4.72 -19.31
CA GLY A 386 22.26 -3.30 -19.10
C GLY A 386 23.56 -2.52 -18.86
N ARG A 387 23.59 -1.22 -19.20
CA ARG A 387 24.79 -0.38 -19.08
C ARG A 387 24.98 0.27 -17.70
N GLY A 388 23.97 0.29 -16.83
CA GLY A 388 24.02 0.90 -15.50
C GLY A 388 23.33 0.07 -14.42
N GLY A 389 23.60 0.41 -13.16
CA GLY A 389 22.82 -0.06 -12.02
C GLY A 389 21.55 0.77 -11.82
N ALA A 390 20.84 0.48 -10.74
CA ALA A 390 19.70 1.27 -10.29
C ALA A 390 19.81 1.50 -8.78
N PHE A 391 18.99 2.36 -8.23
CA PHE A 391 18.83 2.52 -6.80
C PHE A 391 17.41 2.16 -6.43
N VAL A 392 17.25 1.42 -5.35
CA VAL A 392 15.95 1.16 -4.74
C VAL A 392 15.82 1.96 -3.44
N SER A 393 14.63 2.49 -3.18
CA SER A 393 14.30 3.15 -1.91
C SER A 393 12.93 2.68 -1.41
N PHE A 394 12.80 2.68 -0.09
CA PHE A 394 11.67 2.15 0.66
C PHE A 394 11.03 3.31 1.45
N ASP A 395 9.83 3.77 1.08
CA ASP A 395 9.18 4.95 1.67
C ASP A 395 10.09 6.21 1.69
N GLY A 396 10.89 6.40 0.63
CA GLY A 396 11.86 7.50 0.52
C GLY A 396 13.07 7.37 1.46
N LYS A 397 13.30 6.20 2.07
CA LYS A 397 14.43 5.88 2.96
C LYS A 397 15.18 4.64 2.46
N GLY A 398 16.24 4.28 3.18
CA GLY A 398 16.96 3.01 2.99
C GLY A 398 17.44 2.81 1.56
N ARG A 399 18.05 3.84 0.97
CA ARG A 399 18.46 3.79 -0.43
C ARG A 399 19.58 2.77 -0.62
N VAL A 400 19.33 1.77 -1.45
CA VAL A 400 20.24 0.66 -1.73
C VAL A 400 20.57 0.63 -3.22
N GLU A 401 21.87 0.56 -3.55
CA GLU A 401 22.30 0.40 -4.93
C GLU A 401 22.06 -1.04 -5.39
N LEU A 402 21.51 -1.23 -6.59
CA LEU A 402 21.26 -2.50 -7.27
C LEU A 402 22.24 -2.67 -8.43
N GLY A 403 23.01 -3.75 -8.38
CA GLY A 403 23.93 -4.15 -9.43
C GLY A 403 23.26 -4.97 -10.52
N ARG A 404 24.05 -5.31 -11.55
CA ARG A 404 23.57 -6.15 -12.65
C ARG A 404 23.23 -7.56 -12.17
N GLY A 405 22.05 -8.05 -12.54
CA GLY A 405 21.53 -9.34 -12.12
C GLY A 405 20.94 -9.36 -10.71
N ASP A 406 21.03 -8.26 -9.96
CA ASP A 406 20.27 -8.11 -8.72
C ASP A 406 18.79 -7.92 -9.05
N GLU A 407 17.94 -8.29 -8.10
CA GLU A 407 16.50 -8.13 -8.24
C GLU A 407 15.85 -7.74 -6.91
N VAL A 408 14.68 -7.13 -7.00
CA VAL A 408 13.83 -6.81 -5.85
C VAL A 408 12.49 -7.49 -6.05
N VAL A 409 12.07 -8.25 -5.05
CA VAL A 409 10.76 -8.91 -5.04
C VAL A 409 9.84 -8.16 -4.10
N VAL A 410 8.65 -7.82 -4.58
CA VAL A 410 7.61 -7.07 -3.86
C VAL A 410 6.37 -7.94 -3.76
N ARG A 411 5.84 -8.04 -2.54
CA ARG A 411 4.59 -8.74 -2.24
C ARG A 411 3.75 -7.94 -1.26
N ALA A 412 2.44 -8.17 -1.26
CA ALA A 412 1.59 -7.74 -0.16
C ALA A 412 2.12 -8.32 1.17
N SER A 413 2.30 -7.44 2.16
CA SER A 413 2.78 -7.82 3.48
C SER A 413 1.70 -8.56 4.27
N GLN A 414 2.12 -9.55 5.03
CA GLN A 414 1.29 -10.18 6.06
C GLN A 414 1.02 -9.27 7.27
N TYR A 415 1.75 -8.16 7.40
CA TYR A 415 1.69 -7.24 8.52
C TYR A 415 1.14 -5.88 8.06
N PRO A 416 -0.20 -5.69 8.03
CA PRO A 416 -0.79 -4.40 7.70
C PRO A 416 -0.46 -3.34 8.76
N PHE A 417 -0.66 -2.08 8.40
CA PHE A 417 -0.49 -0.93 9.26
C PHE A 417 -1.86 -0.45 9.81
N PRO A 418 -2.19 -0.74 11.07
CA PRO A 418 -3.47 -0.37 11.67
C PRO A 418 -3.49 1.12 12.01
N THR A 419 -4.42 1.85 11.42
CA THR A 419 -4.62 3.28 11.71
C THR A 419 -5.96 3.53 12.35
N VAL A 420 -5.95 4.31 13.42
CA VAL A 420 -7.18 4.71 14.11
C VAL A 420 -7.94 5.70 13.23
N MET A 421 -9.24 5.44 13.05
CA MET A 421 -10.12 6.32 12.29
C MET A 421 -10.92 7.22 13.23
N GLY A 422 -10.97 8.51 12.89
CA GLY A 422 -11.81 9.46 13.61
C GLY A 422 -13.25 9.46 13.10
N GLN A 423 -13.42 9.26 11.78
CA GLN A 423 -14.70 9.33 11.09
C GLN A 423 -14.78 8.29 9.96
N PRO A 424 -15.98 7.82 9.57
CA PRO A 424 -16.13 6.80 8.52
C PRO A 424 -15.65 7.22 7.12
N LEU A 425 -15.69 8.52 6.79
CA LEU A 425 -15.37 9.05 5.45
C LEU A 425 -14.07 9.88 5.45
N GLU A 426 -13.18 9.64 6.41
CA GLU A 426 -11.98 10.46 6.64
C GLU A 426 -11.05 10.57 5.42
N TRP A 427 -11.07 9.58 4.51
CA TRP A 427 -10.26 9.61 3.29
C TRP A 427 -10.74 10.68 2.31
N PHE A 428 -12.06 10.78 2.08
CA PHE A 428 -12.64 11.81 1.22
C PHE A 428 -12.46 13.21 1.82
N ASP A 429 -12.59 13.33 3.14
CA ASP A 429 -12.33 14.58 3.85
C ASP A 429 -10.86 14.99 3.69
N SER A 430 -9.94 14.03 3.71
CA SER A 430 -8.50 14.30 3.51
C SER A 430 -8.18 14.72 2.09
N ILE A 431 -8.78 14.08 1.07
CA ILE A 431 -8.66 14.52 -0.32
C ILE A 431 -9.20 15.94 -0.50
N SER A 432 -10.40 16.21 0.03
CA SER A 432 -11.04 17.53 -0.10
C SER A 432 -10.21 18.62 0.57
N ARG A 433 -9.66 18.36 1.77
CA ARG A 433 -8.82 19.32 2.50
C ARG A 433 -7.46 19.54 1.83
N THR A 434 -6.79 18.48 1.39
CA THR A 434 -5.40 18.54 0.90
C THR A 434 -5.31 18.94 -0.57
N LEU A 435 -6.22 18.44 -1.42
CA LEU A 435 -6.23 18.71 -2.87
C LEU A 435 -7.24 19.78 -3.29
N ARG A 436 -8.03 20.34 -2.36
CA ARG A 436 -9.15 21.25 -2.64
C ARG A 436 -10.08 20.66 -3.71
N TRP A 437 -10.35 19.36 -3.58
CA TRP A 437 -11.00 18.59 -4.62
C TRP A 437 -12.37 19.17 -4.96
N ASN A 438 -12.54 19.56 -6.23
CA ASN A 438 -13.76 20.15 -6.79
C ASN A 438 -14.29 21.38 -6.02
N THR A 439 -13.43 22.10 -5.29
CA THR A 439 -13.82 23.35 -4.63
C THR A 439 -13.84 24.46 -5.68
N ARG A 440 -15.02 24.96 -6.04
CA ARG A 440 -15.16 26.11 -6.94
C ARG A 440 -14.99 27.39 -6.13
N ALA A 441 -14.00 28.22 -6.50
CA ALA A 441 -13.76 29.51 -5.84
C ALA A 441 -14.82 30.57 -6.16
N ALA A 442 -15.63 30.35 -7.20
CA ALA A 442 -16.78 31.19 -7.54
C ALA A 442 -17.93 30.28 -7.97
N GLU A 443 -19.05 30.35 -7.25
CA GLU A 443 -20.32 29.88 -7.80
C GLU A 443 -20.64 30.76 -9.02
N GLN A 444 -20.84 30.16 -10.19
CA GLN A 444 -21.44 30.89 -11.31
C GLN A 444 -22.78 31.42 -10.80
N LYS A 445 -22.93 32.75 -10.69
CA LYS A 445 -24.23 33.37 -10.45
C LYS A 445 -25.16 32.82 -11.53
N GLY A 446 -26.19 32.10 -11.11
CA GLY A 446 -27.22 31.62 -12.02
C GLY A 446 -27.72 32.79 -12.86
N TRP A 447 -27.81 32.60 -14.17
CA TRP A 447 -28.39 33.58 -15.06
C TRP A 447 -29.83 33.84 -14.61
N ALA A 448 -30.04 34.94 -13.89
CA ALA A 448 -31.38 35.43 -13.58
C ALA A 448 -31.93 36.03 -14.88
N GLY A 449 -32.56 35.19 -15.70
CA GLY A 449 -33.33 35.64 -16.85
C GLY A 449 -34.36 36.65 -16.37
N GLY A 450 -34.31 37.86 -16.94
CA GLY A 450 -35.22 38.94 -16.61
C GLY A 450 -36.67 38.54 -16.87
N ALA A 451 -37.42 38.26 -15.81
CA ALA A 451 -38.86 38.33 -15.82
C ALA A 451 -39.25 39.77 -15.44
N ALA A 452 -39.29 40.64 -16.45
CA ALA A 452 -39.98 41.92 -16.33
C ALA A 452 -41.50 41.64 -16.41
N GLY A 453 -42.18 41.75 -15.27
CA GLY A 453 -43.63 41.69 -15.15
C GLY A 453 -44.11 42.85 -14.29
N HIS A 454 -44.89 43.73 -14.91
CA HIS A 454 -45.50 44.96 -14.40
C HIS A 454 -46.25 44.84 -13.06
N GLY A 455 -46.26 45.94 -12.28
CA GLY A 455 -47.45 46.34 -11.49
C GLY A 455 -47.22 46.85 -10.07
N GLU A 456 -47.07 48.18 -9.96
CA GLU A 456 -47.64 49.08 -8.93
C GLU A 456 -47.39 48.88 -7.41
N GLY A 457 -46.92 49.96 -6.77
CA GLY A 457 -47.61 50.53 -5.60
C GLY A 457 -46.90 50.55 -4.25
N ASP A 458 -46.32 51.71 -3.94
CA ASP A 458 -46.13 52.35 -2.61
C ASP A 458 -45.17 51.79 -1.54
N GLY A 459 -44.28 52.69 -1.10
CA GLY A 459 -44.22 52.99 0.34
C GLY A 459 -42.87 52.88 1.06
N ALA A 460 -42.01 53.87 0.85
CA ALA A 460 -41.16 54.54 1.85
C ALA A 460 -39.84 53.88 2.36
N ASP A 461 -38.80 54.73 2.25
CA ASP A 461 -37.77 55.02 3.26
C ASP A 461 -36.45 54.22 3.31
N LEU A 462 -35.40 54.81 2.71
CA LEU A 462 -34.15 55.29 3.35
C LEU A 462 -32.88 55.14 2.49
N VAL A 463 -32.51 56.27 1.86
CA VAL A 463 -31.18 56.92 1.76
C VAL A 463 -29.90 56.05 1.83
N GLU A 464 -29.33 55.87 0.63
CA GLU A 464 -27.93 56.05 0.18
C GLU A 464 -26.73 55.65 1.07
N THR A 465 -25.85 54.79 0.55
CA THR A 465 -24.59 55.29 -0.04
C THR A 465 -24.05 54.31 -1.11
N GLU A 466 -24.10 54.75 -2.36
CA GLU A 466 -23.64 54.02 -3.53
C GLU A 466 -22.10 54.02 -3.63
N SER A 467 -21.51 52.81 -3.71
CA SER A 467 -20.21 52.62 -4.37
C SER A 467 -20.49 52.29 -5.83
N LYS A 468 -20.38 53.28 -6.72
CA LYS A 468 -20.54 53.14 -8.18
C LYS A 468 -19.67 52.01 -8.73
N VAL A 469 -20.29 50.86 -9.00
CA VAL A 469 -19.77 49.88 -9.95
C VAL A 469 -20.04 50.45 -11.34
N LYS A 470 -18.97 50.83 -12.05
CA LYS A 470 -19.03 51.08 -13.49
C LYS A 470 -19.65 49.84 -14.15
N GLN A 471 -20.86 49.98 -14.68
CA GLN A 471 -21.37 49.05 -15.68
C GLN A 471 -20.41 49.14 -16.87
N SER A 472 -19.69 48.05 -17.12
CA SER A 472 -18.98 47.85 -18.39
C SER A 472 -20.04 47.69 -19.46
N GLU A 473 -20.25 48.77 -20.21
CA GLU A 473 -20.90 48.78 -21.50
C GLU A 473 -20.30 47.64 -22.35
N PHE A 474 -21.14 46.73 -22.82
CA PHE A 474 -20.70 45.62 -23.67
C PHE A 474 -20.37 46.21 -25.05
N ASP A 475 -19.08 46.28 -25.36
CA ASP A 475 -18.53 46.86 -26.59
C ASP A 475 -18.47 45.84 -27.74
N ILE A 476 -19.56 45.09 -27.95
CA ILE A 476 -19.66 44.11 -29.04
C ILE A 476 -20.91 44.37 -29.86
N ASP A 477 -20.71 45.13 -30.94
CA ASP A 477 -21.67 45.31 -32.01
C ASP A 477 -21.78 44.00 -32.81
N PHE A 478 -22.84 43.22 -32.59
CA PHE A 478 -23.18 42.06 -33.43
C PHE A 478 -24.07 42.45 -34.63
N ALA A 479 -23.79 43.61 -35.22
CA ALA A 479 -24.32 43.99 -36.51
C ALA A 479 -23.16 43.99 -37.50
N ASP A 480 -23.26 43.10 -38.48
CA ASP A 480 -22.36 42.90 -39.62
C ASP A 480 -21.06 42.14 -39.31
N ASP A 481 -21.14 40.81 -39.39
CA ASP A 481 -20.23 40.05 -40.25
C ASP A 481 -20.84 38.67 -40.56
N GLU A 482 -21.48 38.60 -41.74
CA GLU A 482 -21.55 37.36 -42.49
C GLU A 482 -20.12 36.85 -42.77
N VAL A 483 -20.01 35.53 -42.99
CA VAL A 483 -18.86 34.81 -43.59
C VAL A 483 -17.92 34.09 -42.59
N HIS A 484 -18.20 32.79 -42.46
CA HIS A 484 -17.31 31.65 -42.16
C HIS A 484 -16.34 31.72 -40.96
N SER A 485 -16.65 30.94 -39.90
CA SER A 485 -15.66 30.01 -39.32
C SER A 485 -16.27 28.94 -38.40
N ARG A 486 -16.10 27.70 -38.88
CA ARG A 486 -16.06 26.39 -38.22
C ARG A 486 -16.16 26.38 -36.68
N ASP A 487 -17.32 25.93 -36.20
CA ASP A 487 -17.47 25.34 -34.88
C ASP A 487 -16.99 23.87 -34.92
N SER A 488 -16.01 23.54 -34.08
CA SER A 488 -15.54 22.17 -33.84
C SER A 488 -16.00 21.72 -32.46
N GLY A 489 -17.30 21.42 -32.35
CA GLY A 489 -17.91 20.71 -31.23
C GLY A 489 -17.95 19.20 -31.49
N TYR A 490 -17.07 18.45 -30.82
CA TYR A 490 -17.12 16.99 -30.77
C TYR A 490 -18.18 16.57 -29.73
N GLY A 491 -19.32 16.07 -30.18
CA GLY A 491 -20.37 15.44 -29.38
C GLY A 491 -20.88 14.20 -30.13
N GLY A 492 -20.81 13.04 -29.48
CA GLY A 492 -20.82 11.74 -30.18
C GLY A 492 -22.16 11.21 -30.68
N THR A 493 -22.03 10.03 -31.32
CA THR A 493 -23.00 8.96 -31.62
C THR A 493 -23.36 8.71 -33.09
N ASN A 494 -23.33 7.41 -33.42
CA ASN A 494 -23.99 6.66 -34.49
C ASN A 494 -23.37 6.58 -35.90
N SER A 495 -22.84 5.37 -36.18
CA SER A 495 -23.04 4.52 -37.36
C SER A 495 -23.58 5.15 -38.66
N THR A 496 -22.90 4.95 -39.79
CA THR A 496 -23.22 3.97 -40.88
C THR A 496 -22.51 4.42 -42.18
N THR A 497 -21.79 3.48 -42.81
CA THR A 497 -21.43 3.34 -44.25
C THR A 497 -21.04 4.55 -45.13
N GLY A 498 -19.92 4.39 -45.84
CA GLY A 498 -19.96 4.44 -47.32
C GLY A 498 -19.14 5.53 -48.02
N THR A 499 -18.14 5.04 -48.78
CA THR A 499 -17.67 5.52 -50.10
C THR A 499 -16.89 6.84 -50.26
N ASN A 500 -15.68 6.69 -50.84
CA ASN A 500 -15.00 7.48 -51.90
C ASN A 500 -14.88 9.01 -51.72
N SER A 501 -13.80 9.71 -52.09
CA SER A 501 -12.66 9.44 -52.96
C SER A 501 -11.72 10.66 -52.91
N ASP A 502 -10.42 10.40 -53.03
CA ASP A 502 -9.40 11.10 -53.83
C ASP A 502 -9.03 12.58 -53.69
N ALA A 503 -7.72 12.77 -53.98
CA ALA A 503 -6.95 13.94 -54.41
C ALA A 503 -6.41 14.85 -53.30
N GLU A 504 -5.10 14.77 -52.99
CA GLU A 504 -4.00 15.53 -53.65
C GLU A 504 -4.25 17.05 -53.59
N ARG A 505 -3.37 17.90 -53.03
CA ARG A 505 -1.98 18.06 -53.41
C ARG A 505 -1.26 19.01 -52.43
N THR A 506 0.04 18.75 -52.30
CA THR A 506 1.17 19.57 -51.82
C THR A 506 1.01 21.09 -51.75
N GLU A 507 1.55 21.72 -50.70
CA GLU A 507 2.72 22.60 -50.84
C GLU A 507 3.44 22.92 -49.52
N LYS A 508 4.74 23.21 -49.66
CA LYS A 508 5.78 23.36 -48.63
C LYS A 508 5.71 24.72 -47.95
N GLY A 509 5.99 24.76 -46.65
CA GLY A 509 6.33 25.98 -45.92
C GLY A 509 7.30 25.67 -44.78
N GLU A 510 8.56 26.05 -44.95
CA GLU A 510 9.60 26.03 -43.92
C GLU A 510 9.21 26.91 -42.73
N TRP A 511 9.36 26.40 -41.51
CA TRP A 511 9.32 27.20 -40.28
C TRP A 511 10.64 27.05 -39.52
N ARG A 512 11.45 28.12 -39.54
CA ARG A 512 12.49 28.39 -38.54
C ARG A 512 11.86 29.24 -37.45
N GLY A 513 12.01 28.85 -36.17
CA GLY A 513 11.60 29.71 -35.07
C GLY A 513 11.75 29.11 -33.68
N GLY A 514 12.92 29.38 -33.07
CA GLY A 514 13.10 29.73 -31.66
C GLY A 514 12.41 28.91 -30.57
N TRP A 515 13.20 28.07 -29.89
CA TRP A 515 12.87 27.51 -28.58
C TRP A 515 12.96 28.60 -27.51
N ARG A 516 11.85 28.89 -26.83
CA ARG A 516 11.84 29.53 -25.50
C ARG A 516 11.43 28.48 -24.48
N TYR A 517 12.29 28.32 -23.48
CA TYR A 517 12.08 27.52 -22.28
C TYR A 517 10.80 27.93 -21.56
N VAL A 518 10.04 26.92 -21.11
CA VAL A 518 9.22 26.95 -19.91
C VAL A 518 9.62 25.73 -19.08
#